data_AF-A0A7C6VZK2-F1
#
_entry.id   AF-A0A7C6VZK2-F1
#
_cell.length_a   1.000
_cell.length_b   1.000
_cell.length_c   1.000
_cell.angle_alpha   90.00
_cell.angle_beta   90.00
_cell.angle_gamma   90.00
#
_symmetry.space_group_name_H-M   'P 1'
#
loop_
_entity.id
_entity.type
_entity.pdbx_description
1 polymer ?
#
loop_
_entity_poly.entity_id
_entity_poly.type
_entity_poly.pdbx_seq_one_letter_code
_entity_poly.pdbx_strand_id
1 'polypeptide(L)'
;LHKPVRQAELNKTPRRLLGPAGEPASRRPARLATPSPRFAGRILVAEDNPVNQEMALTMLDMLGCQADVAVNGQEAVEAVTRTAYDLILMDCQMPVLDGFTATVAIRRWEQARGRPRLPIVALTANVIKGFRERCLAAGMDDYLSKPFTQEQLAAMLEHWLLVTGEAAPMPATPALSSSSLPKSSAISAVTATPAEPISVPDQTASPLDERALAQIRALQRSGKPGLLGKIIGLYLDGSPKLLQQARDAVAGADPEALRQAAHSLKSSSANLGATRLAALCRELEQSGRERRLEGVVELLRELEIHYDRARDALAAELESSS
;
A
#
# COMPACT_ATOMS: atom_id res chain seq x y z
N LEU A 1 -63.45 26.68 8.57
CA LEU A 1 -63.56 27.94 7.80
C LEU A 1 -62.20 28.31 7.24
N HIS A 2 -62.22 28.76 6.00
CA HIS A 2 -61.19 29.46 5.21
C HIS A 2 -59.90 29.94 5.91
N LYS A 3 -58.74 29.57 5.32
CA LYS A 3 -57.72 30.45 4.68
C LYS A 3 -57.91 31.98 4.90
N PRO A 4 -56.90 32.88 4.76
CA PRO A 4 -55.50 32.69 4.33
C PRO A 4 -54.48 33.77 4.87
N VAL A 5 -53.32 33.85 4.17
CA VAL A 5 -52.49 35.05 3.85
C VAL A 5 -51.39 35.40 4.87
N ARG A 6 -50.09 35.25 4.58
CA ARG A 6 -49.17 35.76 3.52
C ARG A 6 -48.70 37.21 3.71
N GLN A 7 -47.37 37.30 3.71
CA GLN A 7 -46.56 38.25 2.94
C GLN A 7 -46.60 39.73 3.28
N ALA A 8 -45.49 40.30 2.82
CA ALA A 8 -45.26 41.69 2.52
C ALA A 8 -44.86 42.45 3.77
N GLU A 9 -43.55 42.52 3.96
CA GLU A 9 -42.76 43.63 3.41
C GLU A 9 -43.13 44.91 4.16
N LEU A 10 -42.14 45.56 4.73
CA LEU A 10 -41.74 46.88 4.24
C LEU A 10 -40.67 47.43 5.17
N ASN A 11 -39.47 47.48 4.61
CA ASN A 11 -38.47 48.51 4.75
C ASN A 11 -38.85 49.67 5.68
N LYS A 12 -37.94 49.95 6.63
CA LYS A 12 -37.44 51.31 6.89
C LYS A 12 -36.25 51.22 7.82
N THR A 13 -35.07 51.38 7.26
CA THR A 13 -33.93 51.92 8.01
C THR A 13 -34.22 53.38 8.34
N PRO A 14 -33.85 53.85 9.53
CA PRO A 14 -33.10 55.10 9.58
C PRO A 14 -31.79 54.96 10.35
N ARG A 15 -30.83 55.75 9.86
CA ARG A 15 -29.45 55.90 10.32
C ARG A 15 -29.36 56.55 11.71
N ARG A 16 -28.40 56.03 12.49
CA ARG A 16 -27.45 56.67 13.44
C ARG A 16 -28.01 57.49 14.62
N LEU A 17 -27.57 57.13 15.83
CA LEU A 17 -26.78 58.00 16.73
C LEU A 17 -26.08 57.20 17.87
N LEU A 18 -24.92 57.72 18.25
CA LEU A 18 -23.85 57.23 19.12
C LEU A 18 -24.22 56.80 20.56
N GLY A 19 -23.47 55.86 21.14
CA GLY A 19 -23.19 55.78 22.59
C GLY A 19 -23.10 54.36 23.19
N PRO A 20 -22.15 54.05 24.10
CA PRO A 20 -21.63 52.70 24.31
C PRO A 20 -22.28 51.94 25.49
N ALA A 21 -22.56 50.65 25.31
CA ALA A 21 -22.61 49.68 26.41
C ALA A 21 -22.49 48.28 25.81
N GLY A 22 -21.47 47.53 26.26
CA GLY A 22 -21.13 46.23 25.72
C GLY A 22 -22.24 45.19 25.95
N GLU A 23 -22.69 44.59 24.86
CA GLU A 23 -23.37 43.31 24.88
C GLU A 23 -22.35 42.18 24.61
N PRO A 24 -22.46 41.04 25.34
CA PRO A 24 -21.50 39.97 25.23
C PRO A 24 -21.56 39.36 23.84
N ALA A 25 -20.40 39.31 23.19
CA ALA A 25 -20.21 38.60 21.93
C ALA A 25 -20.75 37.17 22.08
N SER A 26 -21.82 36.88 21.35
CA SER A 26 -22.31 35.51 21.14
C SER A 26 -21.14 34.67 20.68
N ARG A 27 -20.61 33.84 21.58
CA ARG A 27 -19.61 32.83 21.28
C ARG A 27 -20.26 31.82 20.35
N ARG A 28 -20.11 32.09 19.04
CA ARG A 28 -20.35 31.12 17.98
C ARG A 28 -19.58 29.85 18.38
N PRO A 29 -20.25 28.69 18.52
CA PRO A 29 -19.56 27.48 18.95
C PRO A 29 -18.43 27.24 17.96
N ALA A 30 -17.22 27.04 18.49
CA ALA A 30 -16.07 26.64 17.70
C ALA A 30 -16.48 25.42 16.90
N ARG A 31 -16.66 25.61 15.60
CA ARG A 31 -16.85 24.51 14.67
C ARG A 31 -15.59 23.67 14.85
N LEU A 32 -15.73 22.47 15.41
CA LEU A 32 -14.65 21.49 15.46
C LEU A 32 -14.09 21.45 14.04
N ALA A 33 -12.85 21.92 13.88
CA ALA A 33 -12.21 21.92 12.59
C ALA A 33 -12.05 20.45 12.21
N THR A 34 -12.92 19.99 11.31
CA THR A 34 -12.66 18.77 10.56
C THR A 34 -11.27 18.95 9.93
N PRO A 35 -10.31 18.04 10.16
CA PRO A 35 -8.99 18.18 9.56
C PRO A 35 -9.16 18.35 8.05
N SER A 36 -8.63 19.46 7.52
CA SER A 36 -8.64 19.70 6.09
C SER A 36 -7.94 18.53 5.39
N PRO A 37 -8.46 18.04 4.25
CA PRO A 37 -7.82 16.95 3.52
C PRO A 37 -6.39 17.37 3.16
N ARG A 38 -5.41 16.50 3.46
CA ARG A 38 -3.98 16.79 3.20
C ARG A 38 -3.71 16.88 1.70
N PHE A 39 -4.41 16.07 0.91
CA PHE A 39 -4.39 16.08 -0.54
C PHE A 39 -5.82 16.05 -1.09
N ALA A 40 -6.00 16.56 -2.31
CA ALA A 40 -7.23 16.41 -3.08
C ALA A 40 -6.85 15.89 -4.47
N GLY A 41 -7.07 14.60 -4.71
CA GLY A 41 -6.80 13.96 -5.99
C GLY A 41 -7.58 12.65 -6.13
N ARG A 42 -7.86 12.26 -7.37
CA ARG A 42 -8.47 10.98 -7.73
C ARG A 42 -7.39 10.03 -8.22
N ILE A 43 -7.20 8.95 -7.47
CA ILE A 43 -6.12 7.99 -7.66
C ILE A 43 -6.71 6.69 -8.21
N LEU A 44 -6.06 6.12 -9.22
CA LEU A 44 -6.35 4.76 -9.64
C LEU A 44 -5.38 3.80 -8.94
N VAL A 45 -5.91 2.82 -8.23
CA VAL A 45 -5.12 1.72 -7.64
C VAL A 45 -5.31 0.47 -8.48
N ALA A 46 -4.29 0.09 -9.23
CA ALA A 46 -4.28 -1.17 -9.98
C ALA A 46 -3.53 -2.23 -9.16
N GLU A 47 -4.27 -3.15 -8.53
CA GLU A 47 -3.76 -4.14 -7.58
C GLU A 47 -4.71 -5.35 -7.58
N ASP A 48 -4.18 -6.57 -7.66
CA ASP A 48 -4.98 -7.79 -7.81
C ASP A 48 -5.38 -8.43 -6.45
N ASN A 49 -4.65 -8.09 -5.38
CA ASN A 49 -4.88 -8.66 -4.06
C ASN A 49 -5.84 -7.80 -3.21
N PRO A 50 -7.01 -8.32 -2.80
CA PRO A 50 -7.98 -7.56 -2.00
C PRO A 50 -7.44 -6.99 -0.69
N VAL A 51 -6.50 -7.67 -0.04
CA VAL A 51 -5.85 -7.19 1.18
C VAL A 51 -5.02 -5.93 0.89
N ASN A 52 -4.26 -5.95 -0.21
CA ASN A 52 -3.46 -4.81 -0.63
C ASN A 52 -4.33 -3.64 -1.14
N GLN A 53 -5.40 -3.94 -1.86
CA GLN A 53 -6.39 -2.94 -2.29
C GLN A 53 -6.95 -2.19 -1.07
N GLU A 54 -7.43 -2.93 -0.07
CA GLU A 54 -8.02 -2.33 1.13
C GLU A 54 -7.01 -1.49 1.92
N MET A 55 -5.75 -1.94 2.01
CA MET A 55 -4.66 -1.16 2.62
C MET A 55 -4.44 0.16 1.89
N ALA A 56 -4.27 0.12 0.56
CA ALA A 56 -4.05 1.30 -0.26
C ALA A 56 -5.23 2.28 -0.19
N LEU A 57 -6.46 1.77 -0.35
CA LEU A 57 -7.68 2.56 -0.26
C LEU A 57 -7.82 3.26 1.10
N THR A 58 -7.54 2.54 2.19
CA THR A 58 -7.66 3.11 3.54
C THR A 58 -6.61 4.20 3.78
N MET A 59 -5.36 3.99 3.37
CA MET A 59 -4.32 5.01 3.47
C MET A 59 -4.65 6.25 2.62
N LEU A 60 -5.14 6.06 1.40
CA LEU A 60 -5.55 7.17 0.51
C LEU A 60 -6.74 7.95 1.07
N ASP A 61 -7.75 7.26 1.60
CA ASP A 61 -8.91 7.86 2.27
C ASP A 61 -8.46 8.71 3.47
N MET A 62 -7.53 8.21 4.29
CA MET A 62 -6.93 8.96 5.40
C MET A 62 -6.17 10.21 4.98
N LEU A 63 -5.53 10.16 3.81
CA LEU A 63 -4.81 11.28 3.23
C LEU A 63 -5.72 12.28 2.50
N GLY A 64 -7.02 11.98 2.38
CA GLY A 64 -8.03 12.85 1.76
C GLY A 64 -8.24 12.63 0.27
N CYS A 65 -7.63 11.61 -0.31
CA CYS A 65 -7.76 11.26 -1.72
C CYS A 65 -9.03 10.44 -1.99
N GLN A 66 -9.57 10.56 -3.21
CA GLN A 66 -10.54 9.61 -3.74
C GLN A 66 -9.78 8.52 -4.49
N ALA A 67 -10.23 7.27 -4.41
CA ALA A 67 -9.55 6.17 -5.07
C ALA A 67 -10.55 5.19 -5.72
N ASP A 68 -10.25 4.82 -6.95
CA ASP A 68 -10.91 3.72 -7.66
C ASP A 68 -9.93 2.53 -7.75
N VAL A 69 -10.47 1.32 -7.88
CA VAL A 69 -9.67 0.09 -8.00
C VAL A 69 -9.82 -0.52 -9.39
N ALA A 70 -8.72 -1.00 -9.94
CA ALA A 70 -8.67 -1.94 -11.06
C ALA A 70 -7.99 -3.24 -10.57
N VAL A 71 -8.57 -4.40 -10.83
CA VAL A 71 -8.01 -5.67 -10.30
C VAL A 71 -6.97 -6.33 -11.21
N ASN A 72 -6.66 -5.69 -12.33
CA ASN A 72 -5.61 -6.10 -13.27
C ASN A 72 -5.21 -4.91 -14.17
N GLY A 73 -4.14 -5.08 -14.95
CA GLY A 73 -3.66 -4.02 -15.83
C GLY A 73 -4.61 -3.68 -16.99
N GLN A 74 -5.46 -4.62 -17.43
CA GLN A 74 -6.41 -4.38 -18.52
C GLN A 74 -7.52 -3.44 -18.05
N GLU A 75 -8.09 -3.69 -16.87
CA GLU A 75 -9.03 -2.79 -16.22
C GLU A 75 -8.41 -1.42 -15.93
N ALA A 76 -7.13 -1.36 -15.57
CA ALA A 76 -6.44 -0.10 -15.35
C ALA A 76 -6.38 0.74 -16.64
N VAL A 77 -6.04 0.11 -17.77
CA VAL A 77 -6.07 0.74 -19.09
C VAL A 77 -7.48 1.22 -19.45
N GLU A 78 -8.50 0.41 -19.21
CA GLU A 78 -9.88 0.78 -19.49
C GLU A 78 -10.36 1.95 -18.61
N ALA A 79 -10.01 1.94 -17.32
CA ALA A 79 -10.38 2.97 -16.36
C ALA A 79 -9.84 4.35 -16.79
N VAL A 80 -8.56 4.44 -17.18
CA VAL A 80 -7.96 5.72 -17.60
C VAL A 80 -8.58 6.27 -18.89
N THR A 81 -9.16 5.41 -19.72
CA THR A 81 -9.86 5.87 -20.94
C THR A 81 -11.22 6.50 -20.66
N ARG A 82 -11.84 6.18 -19.51
CA ARG A 82 -13.19 6.61 -19.12
C ARG A 82 -13.18 7.74 -18.10
N THR A 83 -12.16 7.76 -17.24
CA THR A 83 -12.09 8.62 -16.07
C THR A 83 -10.77 9.36 -16.06
N ALA A 84 -10.80 10.65 -15.70
CA ALA A 84 -9.58 11.41 -15.43
C ALA A 84 -9.08 11.11 -14.02
N TYR A 85 -7.83 10.68 -13.92
CA TYR A 85 -7.11 10.45 -12.67
C TYR A 85 -5.94 11.45 -12.58
N ASP A 86 -5.51 11.73 -11.36
CA ASP A 86 -4.36 12.59 -11.08
C ASP A 86 -3.07 11.78 -10.90
N LEU A 87 -3.20 10.50 -10.51
CA LEU A 87 -2.08 9.56 -10.36
C LEU A 87 -2.57 8.11 -10.42
N ILE A 88 -1.71 7.21 -10.89
CA ILE A 88 -1.93 5.76 -10.84
C ILE A 88 -0.89 5.12 -9.91
N LEU A 89 -1.37 4.35 -8.95
CA LEU A 89 -0.56 3.36 -8.23
C LEU A 89 -0.72 2.02 -8.97
N MET A 90 0.35 1.54 -9.59
CA MET A 90 0.32 0.40 -10.51
C MET A 90 1.12 -0.76 -9.94
N ASP A 91 0.46 -1.85 -9.54
CA ASP A 91 1.15 -3.09 -9.23
C ASP A 91 1.89 -3.62 -10.46
N CYS A 92 3.16 -3.97 -10.29
CA CYS A 92 4.00 -4.51 -11.35
C CYS A 92 3.54 -5.91 -11.79
N GLN A 93 2.98 -6.71 -10.88
CA GLN A 93 2.59 -8.09 -11.17
C GLN A 93 1.11 -8.28 -10.92
N MET A 94 0.37 -8.47 -12.01
CA MET A 94 -1.06 -8.75 -11.96
C MET A 94 -1.40 -9.80 -13.03
N PRO A 95 -2.46 -10.59 -12.84
CA PRO A 95 -2.96 -11.49 -13.88
C PRO A 95 -3.49 -10.70 -15.08
N VAL A 96 -3.73 -11.40 -16.20
CA VAL A 96 -4.28 -10.88 -17.46
C VAL A 96 -3.35 -9.90 -18.18
N LEU A 97 -3.03 -8.76 -17.56
CA LEU A 97 -2.08 -7.77 -18.05
C LEU A 97 -1.27 -7.23 -16.88
N ASP A 98 0.05 -7.37 -16.95
CA ASP A 98 0.95 -6.88 -15.91
C ASP A 98 1.10 -5.35 -15.96
N GLY A 99 1.56 -4.76 -14.86
CA GLY A 99 1.68 -3.30 -14.73
C GLY A 99 2.64 -2.65 -15.70
N PHE A 100 3.70 -3.34 -16.14
CA PHE A 100 4.61 -2.78 -17.15
C PHE A 100 3.92 -2.71 -18.51
N THR A 101 3.27 -3.79 -18.93
CA THR A 101 2.54 -3.82 -20.21
C THR A 101 1.36 -2.86 -20.19
N ALA A 102 0.63 -2.76 -19.08
CA ALA A 102 -0.43 -1.77 -18.88
C ALA A 102 0.10 -0.34 -19.00
N THR A 103 1.24 -0.03 -18.37
CA THR A 103 1.88 1.30 -18.47
C THR A 103 2.19 1.64 -19.92
N VAL A 104 2.79 0.72 -20.69
CA VAL A 104 3.08 0.95 -22.11
C VAL A 104 1.81 1.24 -22.92
N ALA A 105 0.72 0.51 -22.64
CA ALA A 105 -0.56 0.75 -23.29
C ALA A 105 -1.14 2.13 -22.94
N ILE A 106 -1.07 2.54 -21.67
CA ILE A 106 -1.51 3.87 -21.21
C ILE A 106 -0.69 4.97 -21.92
N ARG A 107 0.65 4.83 -21.99
CA ARG A 107 1.50 5.81 -22.69
C ARG A 107 1.17 5.94 -24.18
N ARG A 108 0.89 4.82 -24.86
CA ARG A 108 0.45 4.85 -26.26
C ARG A 108 -0.88 5.56 -26.43
N TRP A 109 -1.83 5.30 -25.52
CA TRP A 109 -3.13 5.97 -25.53
C TRP A 109 -3.00 7.48 -25.27
N GLU A 110 -2.16 7.90 -24.32
CA GLU A 110 -1.88 9.31 -24.04
C GLU A 110 -1.35 10.03 -25.29
N GLN A 111 -0.34 9.45 -25.95
CA GLN A 111 0.25 10.00 -27.17
C GLN A 111 -0.77 10.09 -28.31
N ALA A 112 -1.53 9.01 -28.55
CA ALA A 112 -2.53 8.96 -29.62
C ALA A 112 -3.68 9.97 -29.43
N ARG A 113 -3.97 10.35 -28.17
CA ARG A 113 -5.05 11.30 -27.82
C ARG A 113 -4.53 12.70 -27.45
N GLY A 114 -3.22 12.94 -27.53
CA GLY A 114 -2.61 14.21 -27.11
C GLY A 114 -2.88 14.56 -25.64
N ARG A 115 -2.96 13.56 -24.77
CA ARG A 115 -3.20 13.76 -23.33
C ARG A 115 -1.89 14.12 -22.62
N PRO A 116 -1.94 14.94 -21.56
CA PRO A 116 -0.78 15.13 -20.70
C PRO A 116 -0.39 13.77 -20.08
N ARG A 117 0.88 13.66 -19.72
CA ARG A 117 1.42 12.49 -19.06
C ARG A 117 0.83 12.37 -17.65
N LEU A 118 0.08 11.31 -17.40
CA LEU A 118 -0.44 10.97 -16.08
C LEU A 118 0.67 10.31 -15.24
N PRO A 119 0.98 10.78 -14.03
CA PRO A 119 1.92 10.09 -13.15
C PRO A 119 1.54 8.63 -12.90
N ILE A 120 2.46 7.70 -13.16
CA ILE A 120 2.32 6.27 -12.88
C ILE A 120 3.45 5.84 -11.94
N VAL A 121 3.09 5.49 -10.71
CA VAL A 121 4.01 5.02 -9.66
C VAL A 121 3.87 3.52 -9.51
N ALA A 122 4.98 2.81 -9.71
CA ALA A 122 5.03 1.36 -9.63
C ALA A 122 4.94 0.88 -8.17
N LEU A 123 4.02 -0.02 -7.84
CA LEU A 123 4.05 -0.76 -6.59
C LEU A 123 4.82 -2.07 -6.80
N THR A 124 5.87 -2.30 -6.00
CA THR A 124 6.77 -3.45 -6.20
C THR A 124 7.10 -4.18 -4.92
N ALA A 125 7.01 -5.50 -4.91
CA ALA A 125 7.41 -6.30 -3.75
C ALA A 125 8.91 -6.62 -3.68
N ASN A 126 9.72 -6.21 -4.68
CA ASN A 126 11.18 -6.40 -4.66
C ASN A 126 11.90 -5.45 -5.64
N VAL A 127 12.87 -4.68 -5.15
CA VAL A 127 13.74 -3.84 -5.99
C VAL A 127 15.08 -4.55 -6.17
N ILE A 128 15.26 -5.12 -7.37
CA ILE A 128 16.51 -5.77 -7.77
C ILE A 128 17.30 -4.88 -8.75
N LYS A 129 18.57 -5.23 -8.98
CA LYS A 129 19.37 -4.60 -10.05
C LYS A 129 18.62 -4.67 -11.39
N GLY A 130 18.55 -3.56 -12.12
CA GLY A 130 17.78 -3.50 -13.37
C GLY A 130 16.30 -3.12 -13.21
N PHE A 131 15.76 -3.09 -11.97
CA PHE A 131 14.33 -2.79 -11.76
C PHE A 131 13.98 -1.37 -12.19
N ARG A 132 14.82 -0.39 -11.83
CA ARG A 132 14.62 1.01 -12.19
C ARG A 132 14.64 1.21 -13.71
N GLU A 133 15.57 0.56 -14.39
CA GLU A 133 15.70 0.58 -15.84
C GLU A 133 14.47 0.00 -16.52
N ARG A 134 13.90 -1.08 -15.97
CA ARG A 134 12.64 -1.66 -16.46
C ARG A 134 11.44 -0.73 -16.27
N CYS A 135 11.31 -0.09 -15.10
CA CYS A 135 10.25 0.89 -14.84
C CYS A 135 10.35 2.07 -15.82
N LEU A 136 11.56 2.60 -16.00
CA LEU A 136 11.81 3.72 -16.91
C LEU A 136 11.52 3.33 -18.37
N ALA A 137 11.93 2.13 -18.79
CA ALA A 137 11.68 1.62 -20.14
C ALA A 137 10.18 1.40 -20.42
N ALA A 138 9.41 0.98 -19.42
CA ALA A 138 7.95 0.89 -19.53
C ALA A 138 7.26 2.27 -19.52
N GLY A 139 7.96 3.31 -19.06
CA GLY A 139 7.45 4.66 -18.93
C GLY A 139 6.71 4.92 -17.62
N MET A 140 7.08 4.25 -16.53
CA MET A 140 6.68 4.61 -15.17
C MET A 140 7.52 5.78 -14.67
N ASP A 141 6.97 6.57 -13.75
CA ASP A 141 7.59 7.82 -13.30
C ASP A 141 8.29 7.68 -11.93
N ASP A 142 7.80 6.77 -11.09
CA ASP A 142 8.39 6.47 -9.78
C ASP A 142 8.07 5.04 -9.33
N TYR A 143 8.54 4.65 -8.14
CA TYR A 143 8.17 3.39 -7.51
C TYR A 143 8.03 3.49 -5.99
N LEU A 144 7.22 2.59 -5.43
CA LEU A 144 7.04 2.40 -3.99
C LEU A 144 7.11 0.90 -3.67
N SER A 145 7.97 0.55 -2.73
CA SER A 145 8.18 -0.84 -2.31
C SER A 145 7.04 -1.31 -1.41
N LYS A 146 6.51 -2.51 -1.63
CA LYS A 146 5.52 -3.17 -0.77
C LYS A 146 6.22 -4.02 0.31
N PRO A 147 5.68 -4.08 1.54
CA PRO A 147 4.61 -3.20 2.06
C PRO A 147 5.13 -1.76 2.22
N PHE A 148 4.24 -0.78 2.06
CA PHE A 148 4.55 0.63 2.29
C PHE A 148 3.71 1.21 3.42
N THR A 149 4.22 2.24 4.08
CA THR A 149 3.52 2.95 5.16
C THR A 149 2.72 4.14 4.63
N GLN A 150 1.80 4.65 5.46
CA GLN A 150 1.05 5.87 5.14
C GLN A 150 1.98 7.07 4.93
N GLU A 151 3.08 7.18 5.68
CA GLU A 151 4.07 8.25 5.56
C GLU A 151 4.80 8.19 4.21
N GLN A 152 5.20 6.99 3.78
CA GLN A 152 5.84 6.79 2.49
C GLN A 152 4.87 7.14 1.34
N LEU A 153 3.61 6.71 1.44
CA LEU A 153 2.58 7.08 0.48
C LEU A 153 2.35 8.60 0.45
N ALA A 154 2.24 9.24 1.62
CA ALA A 154 2.03 10.68 1.72
C ALA A 154 3.19 11.48 1.11
N ALA A 155 4.43 11.07 1.33
CA ALA A 155 5.61 11.72 0.74
C ALA A 155 5.61 11.62 -0.80
N MET A 156 5.19 10.47 -1.34
CA MET A 156 5.04 10.29 -2.79
C MET A 156 3.91 11.17 -3.36
N LEU A 157 2.75 11.21 -2.70
CA LEU A 157 1.64 12.06 -3.13
C LEU A 157 2.00 13.55 -3.07
N GLU A 158 2.76 13.97 -2.07
CA GLU A 158 3.25 15.34 -1.95
C GLU A 158 4.16 15.73 -3.13
N HIS A 159 5.01 14.82 -3.57
CA HIS A 159 5.84 15.02 -4.76
C HIS A 159 5.02 15.15 -6.04
N TRP A 160 4.05 14.25 -6.27
CA TRP A 160 3.35 14.16 -7.56
C TRP A 160 2.08 15.01 -7.67
N LEU A 161 1.38 15.29 -6.57
CA LEU A 161 0.11 16.01 -6.59
C LEU A 161 0.22 17.50 -6.22
N LEU A 162 1.26 17.90 -5.48
CA LEU A 162 1.44 19.30 -5.08
C LEU A 162 2.46 20.07 -5.94
N VAL A 163 3.28 19.38 -6.73
CA VAL A 163 4.21 19.99 -7.69
C VAL A 163 3.61 19.95 -9.10
N THR A 164 2.59 20.77 -9.34
CA THR A 164 2.21 21.10 -10.73
C THR A 164 3.15 22.17 -11.27
N GLY A 165 4.28 21.75 -11.86
CA GLY A 165 5.19 22.62 -12.61
C GLY A 165 6.62 22.13 -12.58
N GLU A 166 7.09 21.62 -13.73
CA GLU A 166 8.43 21.06 -14.02
C GLU A 166 8.70 19.64 -13.53
N ALA A 167 9.14 18.81 -14.48
CA ALA A 167 9.56 17.43 -14.28
C ALA A 167 10.72 17.39 -13.28
N ALA A 168 10.41 17.06 -12.03
CA ALA A 168 11.42 16.81 -11.03
C ALA A 168 12.15 15.49 -11.34
N PRO A 169 13.49 15.45 -11.21
CA PRO A 169 14.23 14.20 -11.28
C PRO A 169 13.79 13.29 -10.13
N MET A 170 13.63 11.99 -10.43
CA MET A 170 13.26 10.96 -9.44
C MET A 170 14.00 11.16 -8.11
N PRO A 171 13.31 11.15 -6.95
CA PRO A 171 13.98 11.22 -5.67
C PRO A 171 14.83 9.96 -5.49
N ALA A 172 16.16 10.14 -5.41
CA ALA A 172 17.02 9.13 -4.81
C ALA A 172 16.69 9.11 -3.30
N THR A 173 16.03 8.06 -2.84
CA THR A 173 15.95 7.77 -1.40
C THR A 173 17.38 7.65 -0.86
N PRO A 174 17.66 8.06 0.40
CA PRO A 174 19.01 8.23 0.88
C PRO A 174 19.74 6.89 0.86
N ALA A 175 20.86 6.88 0.13
CA ALA A 175 21.87 5.86 0.28
C ALA A 175 22.22 5.75 1.76
N LEU A 176 22.22 4.53 2.29
CA LEU A 176 22.81 4.20 3.59
C LEU A 176 24.17 4.90 3.69
N SER A 177 24.30 5.79 4.67
CA SER A 177 25.53 6.53 4.93
C SER A 177 26.73 5.58 5.00
N SER A 178 27.55 5.61 3.95
CA SER A 178 28.95 5.26 4.02
C SER A 178 29.64 6.33 4.86
N SER A 179 29.70 6.09 6.16
CA SER A 179 30.52 6.84 7.10
C SER A 179 31.98 6.79 6.63
N SER A 180 32.49 7.96 6.26
CA SER A 180 33.89 8.24 6.01
C SER A 180 34.73 8.05 7.27
N LEU A 181 35.87 7.37 7.10
CA LEU A 181 36.99 7.26 8.03
C LEU A 181 37.34 8.59 8.73
N PRO A 182 37.78 8.53 9.99
CA PRO A 182 38.98 9.24 10.39
C PRO A 182 40.08 8.29 10.86
N LYS A 183 41.31 8.72 10.60
CA LYS A 183 42.57 8.04 10.83
C LYS A 183 42.95 7.98 12.32
N SER A 184 43.45 6.80 12.69
CA SER A 184 44.64 6.51 13.52
C SER A 184 44.64 6.71 15.04
N SER A 185 45.17 5.65 15.66
CA SER A 185 45.87 5.54 16.96
C SER A 185 44.97 5.36 18.20
N ALA A 186 45.16 4.38 19.10
CA ALA A 186 46.18 3.34 19.25
C ALA A 186 45.69 2.28 20.28
N ILE A 187 46.10 1.02 20.06
CA ILE A 187 46.40 -0.06 21.02
C ILE A 187 45.33 -0.44 22.07
N SER A 188 44.77 -1.65 21.95
CA SER A 188 44.96 -2.72 22.95
C SER A 188 44.43 -4.06 22.45
N ALA A 189 45.30 -5.07 22.53
CA ALA A 189 45.05 -6.45 22.19
C ALA A 189 44.25 -7.14 23.30
N VAL A 190 43.14 -7.81 22.97
CA VAL A 190 42.56 -8.89 23.78
C VAL A 190 41.98 -9.94 22.81
N THR A 191 42.72 -11.05 22.73
CA THR A 191 42.33 -12.45 22.50
C THR A 191 41.02 -12.77 21.76
N ALA A 192 41.19 -13.56 20.69
CA ALA A 192 40.15 -14.32 20.03
C ALA A 192 39.40 -15.25 21.00
N THR A 193 38.07 -15.12 21.03
CA THR A 193 37.15 -16.09 21.65
C THR A 193 36.46 -16.87 20.52
N PRO A 194 36.31 -18.21 20.65
CA PRO A 194 35.79 -19.06 19.57
C PRO A 194 34.32 -18.78 19.25
N ALA A 195 33.95 -19.04 18.01
CA ALA A 195 32.59 -19.02 17.49
C ALA A 195 31.62 -19.80 18.39
N GLU A 196 30.58 -19.12 18.85
CA GLU A 196 29.44 -19.77 19.50
C GLU A 196 28.63 -20.57 18.48
N PRO A 197 28.10 -21.74 18.88
CA PRO A 197 27.36 -22.63 18.01
C PRO A 197 26.05 -22.01 17.53
N ILE A 198 25.68 -22.36 16.29
CA ILE A 198 24.42 -22.05 15.64
C ILE A 198 23.28 -22.56 16.53
N SER A 199 22.63 -21.64 17.25
CA SER A 199 21.43 -21.92 18.02
C SER A 199 20.27 -22.20 17.06
N VAL A 200 19.61 -23.33 17.29
CA VAL A 200 18.37 -23.81 16.65
C VAL A 200 17.32 -22.67 16.61
N PRO A 201 16.55 -22.48 15.53
CA PRO A 201 15.51 -21.44 15.50
C PRO A 201 14.49 -21.67 16.61
N ASP A 202 14.30 -20.64 17.41
CA ASP A 202 13.38 -20.58 18.53
C ASP A 202 11.93 -20.82 18.05
N GLN A 203 11.35 -21.96 18.46
CA GLN A 203 9.96 -22.32 18.16
C GLN A 203 8.94 -21.50 18.97
N THR A 204 9.39 -20.61 19.88
CA THR A 204 8.53 -19.77 20.73
C THR A 204 8.25 -18.38 20.17
N ALA A 205 8.87 -18.00 19.05
CA ALA A 205 8.58 -16.73 18.38
C ALA A 205 7.13 -16.71 17.82
N SER A 206 6.39 -15.66 18.16
CA SER A 206 5.06 -15.38 17.61
C SER A 206 5.10 -15.43 16.07
N PRO A 207 4.14 -16.09 15.40
CA PRO A 207 4.12 -16.16 13.94
C PRO A 207 3.84 -14.81 13.25
N LEU A 208 3.39 -13.80 14.02
CA LEU A 208 3.02 -12.47 13.54
C LEU A 208 3.84 -11.39 14.25
N ASP A 209 4.25 -10.38 13.49
CA ASP A 209 4.82 -9.15 14.04
C ASP A 209 3.72 -8.23 14.59
N GLU A 210 3.65 -8.11 15.92
CA GLU A 210 2.68 -7.25 16.61
C GLU A 210 2.76 -5.78 16.18
N ARG A 211 3.94 -5.30 15.73
CA ARG A 211 4.09 -3.92 15.27
C ARG A 211 3.32 -3.68 13.97
N ALA A 212 3.29 -4.67 13.08
CA ALA A 212 2.51 -4.59 11.85
C ALA A 212 1.00 -4.51 12.15
N LEU A 213 0.52 -5.35 13.08
CA LEU A 213 -0.88 -5.32 13.50
C LEU A 213 -1.23 -3.98 14.18
N ALA A 214 -0.34 -3.47 15.04
CA ALA A 214 -0.52 -2.17 15.68
C ALA A 214 -0.59 -1.01 14.68
N GLN A 215 0.22 -1.06 13.61
CA GLN A 215 0.15 -0.09 12.52
C GLN A 215 -1.21 -0.12 11.82
N ILE A 216 -1.72 -1.31 11.49
CA ILE A 216 -3.06 -1.44 10.88
C ILE A 216 -4.15 -0.88 11.81
N ARG A 217 -4.08 -1.18 13.12
CA ARG A 217 -5.01 -0.60 14.11
C ARG A 217 -4.95 0.92 14.16
N ALA A 218 -3.75 1.50 14.02
CA ALA A 218 -3.58 2.95 14.02
C ALA A 218 -4.23 3.65 12.80
N LEU A 219 -4.45 2.93 11.70
CA LEU A 219 -5.16 3.44 10.52
C LEU A 219 -6.69 3.47 10.71
N GLN A 220 -7.23 2.92 11.79
CA GLN A 220 -8.66 2.88 12.03
C GLN A 220 -9.20 4.26 12.45
N ARG A 221 -10.25 4.73 11.76
CA ARG A 221 -10.99 5.93 12.15
C ARG A 221 -12.11 5.59 13.13
N SER A 222 -12.34 6.49 14.08
CA SER A 222 -13.50 6.44 14.97
C SER A 222 -14.81 6.34 14.17
N GLY A 223 -15.62 5.32 14.43
CA GLY A 223 -16.93 5.13 13.83
C GLY A 223 -17.00 4.28 12.56
N LYS A 224 -15.88 3.71 12.08
CA LYS A 224 -15.88 2.66 11.02
C LYS A 224 -15.62 1.26 11.63
N PRO A 225 -16.04 0.17 10.96
CA PRO A 225 -15.69 -1.20 11.37
C PRO A 225 -14.17 -1.38 11.53
N GLY A 226 -13.76 -2.34 12.37
CA GLY A 226 -12.35 -2.62 12.63
C GLY A 226 -11.58 -2.94 11.34
N LEU A 227 -10.68 -2.05 10.92
CA LEU A 227 -9.87 -2.24 9.71
C LEU A 227 -9.06 -3.54 9.83
N LEU A 228 -8.46 -3.77 10.99
CA LEU A 228 -7.70 -5.00 11.25
C LEU A 228 -8.55 -6.24 11.00
N GLY A 229 -9.76 -6.31 11.57
CA GLY A 229 -10.66 -7.45 11.37
C GLY A 229 -11.07 -7.63 9.91
N LYS A 230 -11.29 -6.54 9.17
CA LYS A 230 -11.59 -6.59 7.73
C LYS A 230 -10.40 -7.15 6.93
N ILE A 231 -9.18 -6.67 7.18
CA ILE A 231 -7.95 -7.14 6.53
C ILE A 231 -7.71 -8.62 6.84
N ILE A 232 -7.88 -9.02 8.11
CA ILE A 232 -7.77 -10.43 8.54
C ILE A 232 -8.80 -11.29 7.79
N GLY A 233 -10.07 -10.89 7.76
CA GLY A 233 -11.13 -11.60 7.04
C GLY A 233 -10.79 -11.79 5.56
N LEU A 234 -10.42 -10.71 4.86
CA LEU A 234 -10.00 -10.78 3.45
C LEU A 234 -8.83 -11.74 3.23
N TYR A 235 -7.86 -11.77 4.15
CA TYR A 235 -6.73 -12.68 4.08
C TYR A 235 -7.16 -14.14 4.29
N LEU A 236 -7.96 -14.42 5.32
CA LEU A 236 -8.42 -15.77 5.65
C LEU A 236 -9.33 -16.34 4.56
N ASP A 237 -10.12 -15.50 3.89
CA ASP A 237 -10.97 -15.91 2.77
C ASP A 237 -10.17 -16.21 1.50
N GLY A 238 -9.17 -15.38 1.17
CA GLY A 238 -8.44 -15.46 -0.10
C GLY A 238 -7.23 -16.40 -0.08
N SER A 239 -6.49 -16.45 1.04
CA SER A 239 -5.20 -17.16 1.11
C SER A 239 -5.27 -18.69 0.94
N PRO A 240 -6.34 -19.42 1.34
CA PRO A 240 -6.42 -20.86 1.07
C PRO A 240 -6.39 -21.20 -0.42
N LYS A 241 -7.02 -20.35 -1.26
CA LYS A 241 -7.02 -20.52 -2.71
C LYS A 241 -5.62 -20.29 -3.29
N LEU A 242 -4.90 -19.28 -2.82
CA LEU A 242 -3.52 -19.01 -3.25
C LEU A 242 -2.58 -20.18 -2.88
N LEU A 243 -2.73 -20.72 -1.66
CA LEU A 243 -1.98 -21.89 -1.24
C LEU A 243 -2.28 -23.11 -2.11
N GLN A 244 -3.55 -23.34 -2.45
CA GLN A 244 -3.94 -24.42 -3.34
C GLN A 244 -3.37 -24.22 -4.76
N GLN A 245 -3.39 -23.01 -5.29
CA GLN A 245 -2.77 -22.70 -6.58
C GLN A 245 -1.26 -22.97 -6.58
N ALA A 246 -0.57 -22.68 -5.47
CA ALA A 246 0.84 -23.02 -5.33
C ALA A 246 1.06 -24.54 -5.35
N ARG A 247 0.22 -25.33 -4.66
CA ARG A 247 0.27 -26.80 -4.71
C ARG A 247 0.08 -27.33 -6.12
N ASP A 248 -0.95 -26.86 -6.80
CA ASP A 248 -1.30 -27.30 -8.15
C ASP A 248 -0.18 -26.95 -9.14
N ALA A 249 0.44 -25.77 -8.99
CA ALA A 249 1.57 -25.35 -9.80
C ALA A 249 2.82 -26.24 -9.59
N VAL A 250 3.10 -26.65 -8.34
CA VAL A 250 4.19 -27.60 -8.05
C VAL A 250 3.90 -28.97 -8.65
N ALA A 251 2.68 -29.48 -8.49
CA ALA A 251 2.27 -30.78 -9.04
C ALA A 251 2.26 -30.80 -10.58
N GLY A 252 1.87 -29.68 -11.20
CA GLY A 252 1.84 -29.49 -12.65
C GLY A 252 3.16 -29.05 -13.28
N ALA A 253 4.21 -28.86 -12.48
CA ALA A 253 5.49 -28.29 -12.91
C ALA A 253 5.35 -26.95 -13.66
N ASP A 254 4.46 -26.08 -13.19
CA ASP A 254 4.21 -24.75 -13.74
C ASP A 254 4.93 -23.66 -12.92
N PRO A 255 6.13 -23.24 -13.35
CA PRO A 255 6.91 -22.25 -12.62
C PRO A 255 6.27 -20.86 -12.61
N GLU A 256 5.44 -20.52 -13.61
CA GLU A 256 4.81 -19.21 -13.70
C GLU A 256 3.60 -19.13 -12.78
N ALA A 257 2.76 -20.16 -12.75
CA ALA A 257 1.67 -20.26 -11.78
C ALA A 257 2.19 -20.27 -10.33
N LEU A 258 3.29 -20.98 -10.07
CA LEU A 258 3.94 -20.98 -8.75
C LEU A 258 4.40 -19.58 -8.37
N ARG A 259 5.07 -18.89 -9.30
CA ARG A 259 5.56 -17.53 -9.10
C ARG A 259 4.43 -16.56 -8.76
N GLN A 260 3.31 -16.64 -9.49
CA GLN A 260 2.15 -15.77 -9.27
C GLN A 260 1.49 -16.04 -7.91
N ALA A 261 1.19 -17.31 -7.60
CA ALA A 261 0.57 -17.68 -6.32
C ALA A 261 1.44 -17.28 -5.12
N ALA A 262 2.75 -17.55 -5.20
CA ALA A 262 3.71 -17.17 -4.17
C ALA A 262 3.84 -15.65 -4.02
N HIS A 263 3.80 -14.89 -5.12
CA HIS A 263 3.84 -13.43 -5.08
C HIS A 263 2.64 -12.83 -4.34
N SER A 264 1.41 -13.22 -4.72
CA SER A 264 0.20 -12.68 -4.13
C SER A 264 0.11 -13.06 -2.64
N LEU A 265 0.48 -14.30 -2.27
CA LEU A 265 0.49 -14.74 -0.88
C LEU A 265 1.56 -14.01 -0.05
N LYS A 266 2.78 -13.87 -0.59
CA LYS A 266 3.85 -13.08 0.04
C LYS A 266 3.38 -11.69 0.40
N SER A 267 2.74 -10.99 -0.55
CA SER A 267 2.36 -9.60 -0.38
C SER A 267 1.32 -9.42 0.72
N SER A 268 0.26 -10.24 0.74
CA SER A 268 -0.77 -10.13 1.77
C SER A 268 -0.27 -10.60 3.14
N SER A 269 0.57 -11.63 3.20
CA SER A 269 1.20 -12.08 4.46
C SER A 269 2.13 -11.01 5.05
N ALA A 270 2.86 -10.26 4.23
CA ALA A 270 3.75 -9.20 4.69
C ALA A 270 2.99 -8.04 5.35
N ASN A 271 1.82 -7.65 4.83
CA ASN A 271 0.99 -6.61 5.45
C ASN A 271 0.55 -6.98 6.87
N LEU A 272 0.26 -8.26 7.11
CA LEU A 272 -0.18 -8.78 8.40
C LEU A 272 0.99 -9.16 9.34
N GLY A 273 2.24 -8.85 8.95
CA GLY A 273 3.41 -9.15 9.77
C GLY A 273 3.78 -10.63 9.85
N ALA A 274 3.25 -11.48 8.97
CA ALA A 274 3.62 -12.90 8.89
C ALA A 274 4.99 -13.07 8.18
N THR A 275 6.04 -12.54 8.82
CA THR A 275 7.36 -12.31 8.21
C THR A 275 8.02 -13.61 7.73
N ARG A 276 7.94 -14.70 8.51
CA ARG A 276 8.51 -15.99 8.10
C ARG A 276 7.77 -16.58 6.89
N LEU A 277 6.44 -16.51 6.90
CA LEU A 277 5.62 -16.95 5.77
C LEU A 277 5.94 -16.15 4.50
N ALA A 278 6.05 -14.82 4.61
CA ALA A 278 6.44 -13.97 3.50
C ALA A 278 7.86 -14.28 2.98
N ALA A 279 8.80 -14.66 3.85
CA ALA A 279 10.14 -15.10 3.44
C ALA A 279 10.10 -16.40 2.63
N LEU A 280 9.34 -17.41 3.07
CA LEU A 280 9.18 -18.67 2.34
C LEU A 280 8.49 -18.47 0.98
N CYS A 281 7.48 -17.61 0.93
CA CYS A 281 6.85 -17.23 -0.33
C CYS A 281 7.85 -16.56 -1.29
N ARG A 282 8.77 -15.73 -0.79
CA ARG A 282 9.82 -15.11 -1.61
C ARG A 282 10.75 -16.16 -2.23
N GLU A 283 11.10 -17.20 -1.49
CA GLU A 283 11.95 -18.29 -1.99
C GLU A 283 11.23 -19.11 -3.08
N LEU A 284 9.93 -19.39 -2.92
CA LEU A 284 9.11 -20.05 -3.94
C LEU A 284 8.94 -19.17 -5.19
N GLU A 285 8.68 -17.88 -5.01
CA GLU A 285 8.58 -16.91 -6.10
C GLU A 285 9.89 -16.86 -6.89
N GLN A 286 11.04 -16.86 -6.22
CA GLN A 286 12.36 -16.88 -6.86
C GLN A 286 12.58 -18.20 -7.63
N SER A 287 12.19 -19.33 -7.05
CA SER A 287 12.29 -20.65 -7.70
C SER A 287 11.45 -20.72 -8.98
N GLY A 288 10.21 -20.23 -8.94
CA GLY A 288 9.36 -20.08 -10.12
C GLY A 288 9.95 -19.14 -11.16
N ARG A 289 10.48 -17.98 -10.73
CA ARG A 289 11.14 -17.02 -11.63
C ARG A 289 12.36 -17.60 -12.34
N GLU A 290 13.19 -18.36 -11.64
CA GLU A 290 14.38 -19.00 -12.18
C GLU A 290 14.06 -20.31 -12.93
N ARG A 291 12.78 -20.72 -12.95
CA ARG A 291 12.28 -21.98 -13.52
C ARG A 291 13.03 -23.20 -12.96
N ARG A 292 13.40 -23.15 -11.69
CA ARG A 292 14.11 -24.22 -10.98
C ARG A 292 13.17 -24.78 -9.91
N LEU A 293 12.65 -25.98 -10.16
CA LEU A 293 11.65 -26.62 -9.28
C LEU A 293 12.26 -27.64 -8.30
N GLU A 294 13.58 -27.74 -8.25
CA GLU A 294 14.30 -28.58 -7.30
C GLU A 294 14.09 -28.08 -5.86
N GLY A 295 13.73 -28.98 -4.94
CA GLY A 295 13.51 -28.63 -3.52
C GLY A 295 12.24 -27.83 -3.22
N VAL A 296 11.43 -27.51 -4.24
CA VAL A 296 10.20 -26.71 -4.10
C VAL A 296 9.13 -27.45 -3.29
N VAL A 297 9.12 -28.79 -3.31
CA VAL A 297 8.17 -29.61 -2.53
C VAL A 297 8.43 -29.47 -1.04
N GLU A 298 9.70 -29.54 -0.62
CA GLU A 298 10.11 -29.35 0.77
C GLU A 298 9.81 -27.93 1.24
N LEU A 299 10.12 -26.93 0.41
CA LEU A 299 9.86 -25.53 0.70
C LEU A 299 8.35 -25.24 0.81
N LEU A 300 7.53 -25.86 -0.03
CA LEU A 300 6.07 -25.74 0.04
C LEU A 300 5.51 -26.35 1.33
N ARG A 301 6.02 -27.50 1.77
CA ARG A 301 5.63 -28.10 3.06
C ARG A 301 5.99 -27.20 4.24
N GLU A 302 7.16 -26.59 4.22
CA GLU A 302 7.56 -25.64 5.26
C GLU A 302 6.65 -24.39 5.26
N LEU A 303 6.30 -23.90 4.07
CA LEU A 303 5.35 -22.80 3.90
C LEU A 303 3.99 -23.13 4.51
N GLU A 304 3.45 -24.33 4.28
CA GLU A 304 2.16 -24.77 4.83
C GLU A 304 2.13 -24.74 6.35
N ILE A 305 3.19 -25.21 7.01
CA ILE A 305 3.31 -25.18 8.47
C ILE A 305 3.25 -23.74 8.98
N HIS A 306 3.99 -22.83 8.35
CA HIS A 306 3.99 -21.41 8.74
C HIS A 306 2.68 -20.71 8.37
N TYR A 307 2.02 -21.14 7.30
CA TYR A 307 0.70 -20.66 6.92
C TYR A 307 -0.34 -21.01 7.98
N ASP A 308 -0.40 -22.28 8.42
CA ASP A 308 -1.34 -22.71 9.45
C ASP A 308 -1.10 -21.96 10.77
N ARG A 309 0.16 -21.80 11.20
CA ARG A 309 0.50 -21.00 12.40
C ARG A 309 0.05 -19.55 12.28
N ALA A 310 0.26 -18.91 11.13
CA ALA A 310 -0.16 -17.53 10.91
C ALA A 310 -1.69 -17.42 10.87
N ARG A 311 -2.37 -18.34 10.18
CA ARG A 311 -3.83 -18.43 10.11
C ARG A 311 -4.44 -18.52 11.50
N ASP A 312 -3.94 -19.44 12.34
CA ASP A 312 -4.50 -19.66 13.67
C ASP A 312 -4.29 -18.44 14.58
N ALA A 313 -3.12 -17.79 14.49
CA ALA A 313 -2.86 -16.56 15.23
C ALA A 313 -3.75 -15.38 14.76
N LEU A 314 -3.98 -15.25 13.46
CA LEU A 314 -4.87 -14.24 12.89
C LEU A 314 -6.34 -14.50 13.27
N ALA A 315 -6.77 -15.76 13.31
CA ALA A 315 -8.11 -16.14 13.76
C ALA A 315 -8.32 -15.79 15.24
N ALA A 316 -7.35 -16.10 16.09
CA ALA A 316 -7.39 -15.72 17.51
C ALA A 316 -7.45 -14.20 17.72
N GLU A 317 -6.76 -13.43 16.86
CA GLU A 317 -6.82 -11.96 16.86
C GLU A 317 -8.18 -11.40 16.43
N LEU A 318 -8.89 -12.10 15.52
CA LEU A 318 -10.25 -11.75 15.12
C LEU A 318 -11.24 -11.96 16.27
N GLU A 319 -11.08 -13.06 17.01
CA GLU A 319 -11.90 -13.41 18.17
C GLU A 319 -11.66 -12.46 19.36
N SER A 320 -10.42 -12.01 19.59
CA SER A 320 -10.09 -11.05 20.65
C SER A 320 -10.55 -9.61 20.36
N SER A 321 -10.74 -9.28 19.07
CA SER A 321 -11.17 -7.97 18.59
C SER A 321 -12.69 -7.83 18.38
N SER A 322 -13.46 -8.91 18.56
CA SER A 322 -14.92 -8.97 18.40
C SER A 322 -15.64 -8.81 19.74
#